data_AF-A0A969QSH6-F1
#
_entry.id   AF-A0A969QSH6-F1
#
_cell.length_a   1.000
_cell.length_b   1.000
_cell.length_c   1.000
_cell.angle_alpha   90.00
_cell.angle_beta   90.00
_cell.angle_gamma   90.00
#
_symmetry.space_group_name_H-M   'P 1'
#
loop_
_entity.id
_entity.type
_entity.pdbx_description
1 polymer ?
#
loop_
_entity_poly.entity_id
_entity_poly.type
_entity_poly.pdbx_seq_one_letter_code
_entity_poly.pdbx_strand_id
1 'polypeptide(L)'
;MLIGLTLWTVPQLYWGLKTESLGQEKRLAAWALEGFVFSAVLLFFGVTYFLGADLTSAFRYNFVYFPAVIVLVGVGLSTGWEAASKIAKAPATEVPYGLLNVLRRGGRNSIVLIGLLSCLGALTVVSNWGYQKIHRPDVVAQSIQQQFIQSTTESSQSAQRSAVSPTVLVAIAHRTHGQTGRMMGIAWNLQHAAQANDIQPLFLLAQQTEQPRSVTVALRRALNQLDMPLDLWLINFQDVPSSALNKVLQRNQCTAPGKTQSVDGYRYRLYQCAKKAEEDQQTQSKG
;
A
#
# COMPACT_ATOMS: atom_id res chain seq x y z
N MET A 1 -6.54 13.31 21.77
CA MET A 1 -6.63 14.60 21.06
C MET A 1 -7.73 14.60 19.99
N LEU A 2 -7.73 13.67 19.04
CA LEU A 2 -8.77 13.59 17.98
C LEU A 2 -10.19 13.34 18.50
N ILE A 3 -10.36 12.51 19.54
CA ILE A 3 -11.66 12.25 20.18
C ILE A 3 -12.22 13.53 20.84
N GLY A 4 -11.36 14.32 21.49
CA GLY A 4 -11.77 15.60 22.08
C GLY A 4 -12.18 16.63 21.04
N LEU A 5 -11.44 16.70 19.92
CA LEU A 5 -11.78 17.57 18.79
C LEU A 5 -13.09 17.16 18.13
N THR A 6 -13.33 15.86 17.91
CA THR A 6 -14.59 15.37 17.32
C THR A 6 -15.77 15.61 18.25
N LEU A 7 -15.64 15.37 19.55
CA LEU A 7 -16.67 15.69 20.54
C LEU A 7 -16.96 17.20 20.64
N TRP A 8 -15.99 18.06 20.31
CA TRP A 8 -16.18 19.51 20.25
C TRP A 8 -16.87 19.94 18.95
N THR A 9 -16.44 19.42 17.81
CA THR A 9 -16.90 19.88 16.49
C THR A 9 -18.28 19.34 16.12
N VAL A 10 -18.59 18.10 16.51
CA VAL A 10 -19.87 17.44 16.17
C VAL A 10 -21.09 18.23 16.69
N PRO A 11 -21.14 18.69 17.95
CA PRO A 11 -22.23 19.54 18.42
C PRO A 11 -22.35 20.82 17.59
N GLN A 12 -21.26 21.53 17.35
CA GLN A 12 -21.29 22.79 16.58
C GLN A 12 -21.83 22.58 15.17
N LEU A 13 -21.45 21.47 14.52
CA LEU A 13 -21.93 21.11 13.19
C LEU A 13 -23.41 20.72 13.20
N TYR A 14 -23.84 19.93 14.19
CA TYR A 14 -25.23 19.54 14.37
C TYR A 14 -26.14 20.76 14.61
N TRP A 15 -25.69 21.70 15.46
CA TRP A 15 -26.41 22.95 15.68
C TRP A 15 -26.45 23.81 14.42
N GLY A 16 -25.37 23.90 13.65
CA GLY A 16 -25.33 24.61 12.36
C GLY A 16 -26.34 24.05 11.35
N LEU A 17 -26.32 22.72 11.15
CA LEU A 17 -27.26 22.03 10.27
C LEU A 17 -28.72 22.19 10.72
N LYS A 18 -28.98 22.19 12.03
CA LYS A 18 -30.32 22.35 12.59
C LYS A 18 -30.83 23.79 12.55
N THR A 19 -29.95 24.77 12.63
CA THR A 19 -30.29 26.21 12.66
C THR A 19 -30.34 26.86 11.29
N GLU A 20 -30.06 26.11 10.23
CA GLU A 20 -30.21 26.57 8.85
C GLU A 20 -31.70 26.75 8.48
N SER A 21 -32.32 27.82 9.00
CA SER A 21 -33.64 28.31 8.60
C SER A 21 -33.53 29.31 7.44
N LEU A 22 -32.72 29.00 6.42
CA LEU A 22 -32.41 29.90 5.31
C LEU A 22 -32.84 29.26 3.98
N GLY A 23 -34.10 29.50 3.60
CA GLY A 23 -34.65 29.20 2.27
C GLY A 23 -35.16 27.76 2.10
N GLN A 24 -36.39 27.62 1.65
CA GLN A 24 -37.07 26.33 1.43
C GLN A 24 -36.30 25.42 0.45
N GLU A 25 -35.59 25.99 -0.52
CA GLU A 25 -34.78 25.25 -1.50
C GLU A 25 -33.49 24.67 -0.92
N LYS A 26 -32.76 25.42 -0.08
CA LYS A 26 -31.51 24.93 0.54
C LYS A 26 -31.78 23.78 1.51
N ARG A 27 -32.92 23.82 2.21
CA ARG A 27 -33.35 22.77 3.13
C ARG A 27 -33.58 21.43 2.43
N LEU A 28 -34.16 21.44 1.23
CA LEU A 28 -34.39 20.21 0.45
C LEU A 28 -33.07 19.58 0.00
N ALA A 29 -32.11 20.40 -0.47
CA ALA A 29 -30.81 19.91 -0.88
C ALA A 29 -30.01 19.32 0.30
N ALA A 30 -30.02 19.97 1.46
CA ALA A 30 -29.37 19.47 2.67
C ALA A 30 -29.98 18.14 3.14
N TRP A 31 -31.31 18.03 3.17
CA TRP A 31 -32.02 16.79 3.51
C TRP A 31 -31.72 15.65 2.55
N ALA A 32 -31.68 15.94 1.24
CA ALA A 32 -31.33 14.94 0.24
C ALA A 32 -29.91 14.42 0.43
N LEU A 33 -28.95 15.29 0.72
CA LEU A 33 -27.55 14.92 0.99
C LEU A 33 -27.42 14.12 2.28
N GLU A 34 -28.11 14.52 3.36
CA GLU A 34 -28.11 13.79 4.63
C GLU A 34 -28.71 12.39 4.46
N GLY A 35 -29.84 12.28 3.78
CA GLY A 35 -30.47 11.00 3.45
C GLY A 35 -29.58 10.11 2.59
N PHE A 36 -28.89 10.69 1.61
CA PHE A 36 -27.92 9.96 0.78
C PHE A 36 -26.75 9.41 1.60
N VAL A 37 -26.12 10.24 2.45
CA VAL A 37 -25.01 9.81 3.31
C VAL A 37 -25.47 8.72 4.28
N PHE A 38 -26.60 8.90 4.94
CA PHE A 38 -27.14 7.92 5.88
C PHE A 38 -27.47 6.59 5.19
N SER A 39 -28.13 6.65 4.03
CA SER A 39 -28.46 5.46 3.22
C SER A 39 -27.20 4.71 2.76
N ALA A 40 -26.18 5.42 2.26
CA ALA A 40 -24.93 4.81 1.83
C ALA A 40 -24.20 4.11 2.99
N VAL A 41 -24.12 4.76 4.16
CA VAL A 41 -23.51 4.19 5.37
C VAL A 41 -24.29 2.95 5.82
N LEU A 42 -25.62 3.01 5.85
CA LEU A 42 -26.47 1.88 6.23
C LEU A 42 -26.33 0.71 5.26
N LEU A 43 -26.21 0.98 3.95
CA LEU A 43 -25.95 -0.04 2.94
C LEU A 43 -24.59 -0.70 3.15
N PHE A 44 -23.54 0.06 3.42
CA PHE A 44 -22.19 -0.48 3.68
C PHE A 44 -22.16 -1.35 4.94
N PHE A 45 -22.84 -0.94 6.01
CA PHE A 45 -23.00 -1.78 7.18
C PHE A 45 -23.83 -3.03 6.88
N GLY A 46 -24.89 -2.89 6.09
CA GLY A 46 -25.71 -4.01 5.63
C GLY A 46 -24.86 -5.05 4.88
N VAL A 47 -24.10 -4.64 3.87
CA VAL A 47 -23.24 -5.55 3.12
C VAL A 47 -22.16 -6.17 4.02
N THR A 48 -21.54 -5.38 4.89
CA THR A 48 -20.49 -5.88 5.79
C THR A 48 -21.01 -6.94 6.76
N TYR A 49 -22.13 -6.69 7.43
CA TYR A 49 -22.65 -7.61 8.45
C TYR A 49 -23.51 -8.75 7.89
N PHE A 50 -24.28 -8.52 6.82
CA PHE A 50 -25.11 -9.58 6.23
C PHE A 50 -24.37 -10.47 5.23
N LEU A 51 -23.46 -9.91 4.41
CA LEU A 51 -22.72 -10.69 3.40
C LEU A 51 -21.31 -11.10 3.88
N GLY A 52 -20.86 -10.61 5.04
CA GLY A 52 -19.51 -10.89 5.56
C GLY A 52 -18.38 -10.29 4.71
N ALA A 53 -18.70 -9.36 3.81
CA ALA A 53 -17.74 -8.69 2.96
C ALA A 53 -17.20 -7.45 3.68
N ASP A 54 -15.92 -7.43 4.05
CA ASP A 54 -15.33 -6.31 4.80
C ASP A 54 -15.06 -5.09 3.89
N LEU A 55 -16.12 -4.34 3.56
CA LEU A 55 -16.02 -3.08 2.82
C LEU A 55 -15.51 -1.93 3.70
N THR A 56 -15.65 -2.04 5.02
CA THR A 56 -15.21 -0.99 5.95
C THR A 56 -13.69 -0.91 6.10
N SER A 57 -12.98 -1.99 5.78
CA SER A 57 -11.51 -2.10 5.87
C SER A 57 -10.76 -1.18 4.91
N ALA A 58 -11.29 -0.92 3.71
CA ALA A 58 -10.61 -0.09 2.72
C ALA A 58 -11.30 1.27 2.58
N PHE A 59 -10.61 2.32 3.04
CA PHE A 59 -11.09 3.71 2.98
C PHE A 59 -11.60 4.16 1.61
N ARG A 60 -11.10 3.55 0.52
CA ARG A 60 -11.52 3.85 -0.85
C ARG A 60 -13.01 3.63 -1.12
N TYR A 61 -13.69 2.75 -0.38
CA TYR A 61 -15.13 2.54 -0.57
C TYR A 61 -15.95 3.72 -0.08
N ASN A 62 -15.41 4.53 0.84
CA ASN A 62 -16.09 5.71 1.38
C ASN A 62 -16.11 6.91 0.41
N PHE A 63 -15.39 6.85 -0.72
CA PHE A 63 -15.37 7.93 -1.72
C PHE A 63 -16.74 8.25 -2.31
N VAL A 64 -17.68 7.30 -2.29
CA VAL A 64 -19.03 7.48 -2.86
C VAL A 64 -19.82 8.58 -2.13
N TYR A 65 -19.75 8.62 -0.79
CA TYR A 65 -20.51 9.57 0.02
C TYR A 65 -19.64 10.71 0.58
N PHE A 66 -18.32 10.62 0.46
CA PHE A 66 -17.40 11.61 1.00
C PHE A 66 -17.63 13.05 0.47
N PRO A 67 -17.90 13.29 -0.83
CA PRO A 67 -18.23 14.63 -1.31
C PRO A 67 -19.46 15.23 -0.63
N ALA A 68 -20.50 14.44 -0.40
CA ALA A 68 -21.71 14.88 0.29
C ALA A 68 -21.42 15.26 1.75
N VAL A 69 -20.57 14.50 2.44
CA VAL A 69 -20.10 14.82 3.80
C VAL A 69 -19.35 16.17 3.82
N ILE A 70 -18.45 16.42 2.86
CA ILE A 70 -17.73 17.70 2.78
C ILE A 70 -18.71 18.87 2.60
N VAL A 71 -19.72 18.72 1.74
CA VAL A 71 -20.73 19.77 1.52
C VAL A 71 -21.53 20.03 2.80
N LEU A 72 -21.99 18.98 3.49
CA LEU A 72 -22.72 19.12 4.76
C LEU A 72 -21.87 19.79 5.85
N VAL A 73 -20.58 19.46 5.93
CA VAL A 73 -19.65 20.15 6.83
C VAL A 73 -19.54 21.63 6.47
N GLY A 74 -19.41 21.96 5.18
CA GLY A 74 -19.37 23.34 4.69
C GLY A 74 -20.62 24.14 5.04
N VAL A 75 -21.79 23.52 4.91
CA VAL A 75 -23.09 24.10 5.31
C VAL A 75 -23.13 24.39 6.82
N GLY A 76 -22.78 23.41 7.66
CA GLY A 76 -22.78 23.61 9.12
C GLY A 76 -21.79 24.69 9.59
N LEU A 77 -20.67 24.86 8.87
CA LEU A 77 -19.70 25.92 9.15
C LEU A 77 -20.18 27.30 8.67
N SER A 78 -20.79 27.39 7.49
CA SER A 78 -21.26 28.66 6.93
C SER A 78 -22.32 29.32 7.82
N THR A 79 -23.25 28.53 8.37
CA THR A 79 -24.27 29.01 9.32
C THR A 79 -23.65 29.58 10.59
N GLY A 80 -22.59 28.94 11.10
CA GLY A 80 -21.85 29.44 12.26
C GLY A 80 -21.11 30.76 11.99
N TRP A 81 -20.59 30.94 10.78
CA TRP A 81 -19.97 32.19 10.34
C TRP A 81 -20.99 33.32 10.19
N GLU A 82 -22.10 33.05 9.51
CA GLU A 82 -23.16 34.04 9.30
C GLU A 82 -23.77 34.52 10.61
N ALA A 83 -24.06 33.60 11.53
CA ALA A 83 -24.57 33.92 12.87
C ALA A 83 -23.57 34.80 13.64
N ALA A 84 -22.28 34.44 13.66
CA ALA A 84 -21.24 35.25 14.29
C ALA A 84 -21.10 36.64 13.65
N SER A 85 -21.25 36.74 12.32
CA SER A 85 -21.16 38.00 11.58
C SER A 85 -22.35 38.94 11.83
N LYS A 86 -23.57 38.40 11.96
CA LYS A 86 -24.79 39.15 12.28
C LYS A 86 -24.74 39.66 13.72
N ILE A 87 -24.31 38.82 14.66
CA ILE A 87 -24.14 39.18 16.08
C ILE A 87 -23.04 40.25 16.25
N ALA A 88 -21.96 40.20 15.46
CA ALA A 88 -20.92 41.22 15.50
C ALA A 88 -21.39 42.61 15.03
N LYS A 89 -22.48 42.67 14.25
CA LYS A 89 -23.08 43.90 13.71
C LYS A 89 -24.31 44.37 14.50
N ALA A 90 -24.83 43.57 15.43
CA ALA A 90 -26.00 43.92 16.23
C ALA A 90 -25.64 44.92 17.36
N PRO A 91 -26.53 45.88 17.69
CA PRO A 91 -26.31 46.81 18.80
C PRO A 91 -26.25 46.07 20.15
N ALA A 92 -25.35 46.51 21.04
CA ALA A 92 -24.96 45.81 22.27
C ALA A 92 -26.06 45.64 23.34
N THR A 93 -27.27 46.13 23.09
CA THR A 93 -28.37 46.20 24.05
C THR A 93 -29.37 45.04 23.97
N GLU A 94 -29.39 44.26 22.89
CA GLU A 94 -30.46 43.25 22.67
C GLU A 94 -30.06 41.80 22.94
N VAL A 95 -28.78 41.52 23.27
CA VAL A 95 -28.29 40.14 23.38
C VAL A 95 -27.61 39.89 24.73
N PRO A 96 -28.01 38.87 25.50
CA PRO A 96 -27.40 38.56 26.80
C PRO A 96 -25.91 38.26 26.66
N TYR A 97 -25.09 38.99 27.42
CA TYR A 97 -23.62 39.03 27.35
C TYR A 97 -22.94 37.64 27.38
N GLY A 98 -23.50 36.67 28.13
CA GLY A 98 -22.98 35.31 28.22
C GLY A 98 -23.17 34.48 26.95
N LEU A 99 -24.34 34.60 26.29
CA LEU A 99 -24.64 33.91 25.03
C LEU A 99 -23.85 34.54 23.87
N LEU A 100 -23.70 35.87 23.90
CA LEU A 100 -22.92 36.64 22.93
C LEU A 100 -21.46 36.20 22.89
N ASN A 101 -20.82 35.99 24.04
CA ASN A 101 -19.41 35.64 24.12
C ASN A 101 -19.13 34.20 23.63
N VAL A 102 -20.04 33.27 23.89
CA VAL A 102 -19.93 31.86 23.44
C VAL A 102 -20.12 31.74 21.92
N LEU A 103 -21.15 32.38 21.35
CA LEU A 103 -21.37 32.35 19.90
C LEU A 103 -20.33 33.17 19.11
N ARG A 104 -19.97 34.38 19.58
CA ARG A 104 -19.04 35.29 18.91
C ARG A 104 -17.59 34.78 18.92
N ARG A 105 -17.16 34.16 20.02
CA ARG A 105 -15.80 33.59 20.16
C ARG A 105 -15.70 32.20 19.53
N GLY A 106 -16.83 31.48 19.41
CA GLY A 106 -16.91 30.15 18.81
C GLY A 106 -16.85 30.13 17.28
N GLY A 107 -17.67 30.92 16.57
CA GLY A 107 -17.86 30.75 15.11
C GLY A 107 -16.60 30.99 14.27
N ARG A 108 -16.03 32.21 14.33
CA ARG A 108 -14.90 32.61 13.47
C ARG A 108 -13.61 31.86 13.80
N ASN A 109 -13.29 31.70 15.09
CA ASN A 109 -12.07 31.00 15.50
C ASN A 109 -12.14 29.50 15.21
N SER A 110 -13.33 28.87 15.31
CA SER A 110 -13.47 27.44 15.01
C SER A 110 -13.28 27.16 13.53
N ILE A 111 -13.76 28.01 12.62
CA ILE A 111 -13.56 27.82 11.17
C ILE A 111 -12.09 27.94 10.79
N VAL A 112 -11.39 28.95 11.32
CA VAL A 112 -9.95 29.11 11.10
C VAL A 112 -9.18 27.92 11.66
N LEU A 113 -9.53 27.45 12.86
CA LEU A 113 -8.89 26.29 13.48
C LEU A 113 -9.13 25.00 12.69
N ILE A 114 -10.37 24.73 12.27
CA ILE A 114 -10.73 23.55 11.46
C ILE A 114 -10.02 23.60 10.11
N GLY A 115 -9.97 24.76 9.47
CA GLY A 115 -9.23 24.96 8.22
C GLY A 115 -7.73 24.70 8.38
N LEU A 116 -7.12 25.23 9.44
CA LEU A 116 -5.71 25.03 9.74
C LEU A 116 -5.40 23.56 10.05
N LEU A 117 -6.22 22.90 10.87
CA LEU A 117 -6.08 21.47 11.16
C LEU A 117 -6.28 20.60 9.92
N SER A 118 -7.21 20.97 9.04
CA SER A 118 -7.43 20.28 7.76
C SER A 118 -6.25 20.43 6.83
N CYS A 119 -5.65 21.64 6.77
CA CYS A 119 -4.45 21.91 6.00
C CYS A 119 -3.24 21.13 6.53
N LEU A 120 -3.03 21.12 7.85
CA LEU A 120 -1.99 20.31 8.48
C LEU A 120 -2.22 18.82 8.20
N GLY A 121 -3.46 18.34 8.29
CA GLY A 121 -3.84 16.97 7.92
C GLY A 121 -3.48 16.65 6.47
N ALA A 122 -3.87 17.50 5.52
CA ALA A 122 -3.53 17.34 4.11
C ALA A 122 -2.01 17.33 3.89
N LEU A 123 -1.26 18.21 4.55
CA LEU A 123 0.19 18.27 4.46
C LEU A 123 0.84 16.99 5.01
N THR A 124 0.35 16.46 6.14
CA THR A 124 0.87 15.18 6.68
C THR A 124 0.65 14.00 5.73
N VAL A 125 -0.46 14.00 4.97
CA VAL A 125 -0.74 12.97 3.96
C VAL A 125 0.15 13.15 2.73
N VAL A 126 0.23 14.35 2.17
CA VAL A 126 1.03 14.65 0.96
C VAL A 126 2.52 14.49 1.22
N SER A 127 3.00 14.90 2.38
CA SER A 127 4.39 14.69 2.80
C SER A 127 4.69 13.23 3.16
N ASN A 128 3.71 12.33 3.10
CA ASN A 128 3.86 10.90 3.38
C ASN A 128 4.28 10.61 4.84
N TRP A 129 3.97 11.52 5.78
CA TRP A 129 4.22 11.36 7.22
C TRP A 129 3.13 10.47 7.87
N GLY A 130 1.91 10.50 7.34
CA GLY A 130 0.78 9.70 7.84
C GLY A 130 0.57 8.35 7.16
N TYR A 131 1.10 8.16 5.94
CA TYR A 131 0.96 6.92 5.17
C TYR A 131 2.35 6.45 4.74
N GLN A 132 2.99 5.62 5.56
CA GLN A 132 4.18 4.90 5.10
C GLN A 132 3.76 3.97 3.96
N LYS A 133 4.44 4.04 2.81
CA LYS A 133 4.13 3.17 1.66
C LYS A 133 4.18 1.72 2.13
N ILE A 134 3.04 1.03 2.07
CA ILE A 134 2.86 -0.34 2.58
C ILE A 134 3.84 -1.32 1.90
N HIS A 135 4.30 -0.99 0.70
CA HIS A 135 5.21 -1.80 -0.11
C HIS A 135 6.39 -0.95 -0.61
N ARG A 136 7.63 -1.40 -0.36
CA ARG A 136 8.88 -0.75 -0.79
C ARG A 136 9.65 -1.59 -1.84
N PRO A 137 9.16 -1.64 -3.10
CA PRO A 137 9.84 -2.38 -4.16
C PRO A 137 11.18 -1.76 -4.56
N ASP A 138 11.38 -0.47 -4.29
CA ASP A 138 12.62 0.28 -4.53
C ASP A 138 13.80 -0.33 -3.77
N VAL A 139 13.61 -0.65 -2.49
CA VAL A 139 14.69 -1.22 -1.64
C VAL A 139 15.05 -2.63 -2.09
N VAL A 140 14.06 -3.43 -2.50
CA VAL A 140 14.29 -4.79 -3.02
C VAL A 140 15.05 -4.72 -4.34
N ALA A 141 14.63 -3.86 -5.27
CA ALA A 141 15.30 -3.66 -6.55
C ALA A 141 16.75 -3.18 -6.35
N GLN A 142 16.97 -2.24 -5.43
CA GLN A 142 18.31 -1.77 -5.08
C GLN A 142 19.20 -2.90 -4.53
N SER A 143 18.66 -3.78 -3.68
CA SER A 143 19.38 -4.93 -3.14
C SER A 143 19.80 -5.91 -4.24
N ILE A 144 18.91 -6.17 -5.21
CA ILE A 144 19.18 -7.03 -6.37
C ILE A 144 20.28 -6.41 -7.25
N GLN A 145 20.17 -5.11 -7.53
CA GLN A 145 21.14 -4.38 -8.34
C GLN A 145 22.53 -4.37 -7.70
N GLN A 146 22.60 -4.07 -6.40
CA GLN A 146 23.87 -4.04 -5.65
C GLN A 146 24.58 -5.39 -5.70
N GLN A 147 23.83 -6.49 -5.51
CA GLN A 147 24.38 -7.83 -5.63
C GLN A 147 24.92 -8.11 -7.04
N PHE A 148 24.16 -7.76 -8.08
CA PHE A 148 24.58 -7.98 -9.45
C PHE A 148 25.86 -7.21 -9.79
N ILE A 149 25.95 -5.94 -9.40
CA ILE A 149 27.16 -5.13 -9.58
C ILE A 149 28.35 -5.78 -8.85
N GLN A 150 28.14 -6.24 -7.61
CA GLN A 150 29.18 -6.89 -6.83
C GLN A 150 29.69 -8.17 -7.51
N SER A 151 28.80 -9.06 -7.92
CA SER A 151 29.16 -10.32 -8.58
C SER A 151 29.84 -10.10 -9.95
N THR A 152 29.46 -9.05 -10.67
CA THR A 152 30.12 -8.65 -11.93
C THR A 152 31.54 -8.11 -11.68
N THR A 153 31.71 -7.33 -10.60
CA THR A 153 33.01 -6.74 -10.23
C THR A 153 34.00 -7.82 -9.79
N GLU A 154 33.56 -8.76 -8.96
CA GLU A 154 34.39 -9.88 -8.48
C GLU A 154 34.84 -10.78 -9.64
N SER A 155 33.93 -11.08 -10.59
CA SER A 155 34.24 -11.88 -11.77
C SER A 155 35.28 -11.22 -12.69
N SER A 156 35.28 -9.88 -12.74
CA SER A 156 36.21 -9.10 -13.57
C SER A 156 37.63 -9.02 -13.00
N GLN A 157 37.80 -9.18 -11.68
CA GLN A 157 39.12 -9.12 -11.03
C GLN A 157 39.89 -10.46 -11.12
N SER A 158 39.19 -11.58 -11.25
CA SER A 158 39.78 -12.90 -11.50
C SER A 158 40.12 -13.10 -12.98
N ALA A 159 41.20 -12.46 -13.44
CA ALA A 159 41.64 -12.31 -14.83
C ALA A 159 41.95 -13.59 -15.66
N GLN A 160 41.47 -14.78 -15.29
CA GLN A 160 41.78 -16.03 -16.03
C GLN A 160 40.65 -17.09 -16.09
N ARG A 161 39.43 -16.81 -15.62
CA ARG A 161 38.26 -17.67 -15.86
C ARG A 161 37.18 -16.88 -16.57
N SER A 162 36.64 -17.45 -17.64
CA SER A 162 35.63 -16.89 -18.54
C SER A 162 34.58 -16.06 -17.79
N ALA A 163 34.50 -14.77 -18.13
CA ALA A 163 33.54 -13.82 -17.60
C ALA A 163 32.11 -14.24 -17.98
N VAL A 164 31.43 -14.96 -17.09
CA VAL A 164 30.01 -15.31 -17.24
C VAL A 164 29.25 -14.62 -16.12
N SER A 165 28.56 -13.53 -16.45
CA SER A 165 27.65 -12.86 -15.52
C SER A 165 26.47 -13.78 -15.19
N PRO A 166 26.07 -13.92 -13.91
CA PRO A 166 24.96 -14.78 -13.55
C PRO A 166 23.64 -14.21 -14.07
N THR A 167 22.77 -15.08 -14.58
CA THR A 167 21.40 -14.69 -14.92
C THR A 167 20.63 -14.42 -13.62
N VAL A 168 19.88 -13.33 -13.53
CA VAL A 168 19.11 -12.97 -12.34
C VAL A 168 17.66 -13.43 -12.51
N LEU A 169 17.20 -14.38 -11.69
CA LEU A 169 15.80 -14.83 -11.66
C LEU A 169 15.11 -14.35 -10.38
N VAL A 170 14.08 -13.52 -10.53
CA VAL A 170 13.23 -13.05 -9.44
C VAL A 170 11.92 -13.82 -9.43
N ALA A 171 11.69 -14.63 -8.39
CA ALA A 171 10.49 -15.43 -8.26
C ALA A 171 9.59 -14.94 -7.13
N ILE A 172 8.27 -15.02 -7.32
CA ILE A 172 7.26 -14.78 -6.29
C ILE A 172 6.21 -15.90 -6.31
N ALA A 173 5.74 -16.32 -5.13
CA ALA A 173 4.55 -17.17 -5.03
C ALA A 173 3.31 -16.33 -5.33
N HIS A 174 2.58 -16.68 -6.40
CA HIS A 174 1.45 -15.90 -6.90
C HIS A 174 0.12 -16.62 -6.67
N ARG A 175 -0.78 -16.01 -5.89
CA ARG A 175 -2.18 -16.45 -5.73
C ARG A 175 -3.18 -15.38 -6.18
N THR A 176 -2.84 -14.12 -5.96
CA THR A 176 -3.73 -12.95 -6.16
C THR A 176 -3.03 -11.89 -6.99
N HIS A 177 -3.79 -11.04 -7.69
CA HIS A 177 -3.29 -9.89 -8.45
C HIS A 177 -2.39 -8.94 -7.65
N GLY A 178 -2.54 -8.87 -6.32
CA GLY A 178 -1.64 -8.09 -5.47
C GLY A 178 -0.17 -8.52 -5.56
N GLN A 179 0.10 -9.82 -5.73
CA GLN A 179 1.48 -10.32 -5.90
C GLN A 179 2.03 -9.99 -7.29
N THR A 180 1.19 -9.97 -8.32
CA THR A 180 1.56 -9.47 -9.65
C THR A 180 1.95 -8.00 -9.56
N GLY A 181 1.16 -7.17 -8.89
CA GLY A 181 1.49 -5.75 -8.67
C GLY A 181 2.81 -5.56 -7.91
N ARG A 182 3.10 -6.42 -6.93
CA ARG A 182 4.39 -6.42 -6.21
C ARG A 182 5.57 -6.78 -7.11
N MET A 183 5.45 -7.82 -7.93
CA MET A 183 6.47 -8.19 -8.90
C MET A 183 6.67 -7.11 -9.96
N MET A 184 5.59 -6.53 -10.50
CA MET A 184 5.66 -5.40 -11.43
C MET A 184 6.32 -4.18 -10.80
N GLY A 185 6.07 -3.90 -9.52
CA GLY A 185 6.74 -2.82 -8.80
C GLY A 185 8.25 -3.02 -8.71
N ILE A 186 8.71 -4.25 -8.43
CA ILE A 186 10.15 -4.57 -8.44
C ILE A 186 10.72 -4.46 -9.85
N ALA A 187 10.03 -5.05 -10.84
CA ALA A 187 10.44 -5.02 -12.24
C ALA A 187 10.56 -3.58 -12.78
N TRP A 188 9.61 -2.70 -12.43
CA TRP A 188 9.66 -1.29 -12.79
C TRP A 188 10.91 -0.60 -12.22
N ASN A 189 11.20 -0.77 -10.93
CA ASN A 189 12.39 -0.16 -10.33
C ASN A 189 13.69 -0.75 -10.89
N LEU A 190 13.72 -2.06 -11.15
CA LEU A 190 14.85 -2.72 -11.79
C LEU A 190 15.06 -2.25 -13.23
N GLN A 191 14.00 -2.00 -13.99
CA GLN A 191 14.11 -1.49 -15.37
C GLN A 191 14.78 -0.11 -15.40
N HIS A 192 14.41 0.79 -14.48
CA HIS A 192 15.02 2.10 -14.37
C HIS A 192 16.50 2.00 -13.97
N ALA A 193 16.85 1.03 -13.13
CA ALA A 193 18.21 0.73 -12.73
C ALA A 193 19.03 0.00 -13.82
N ALA A 194 18.38 -0.85 -14.62
CA ALA A 194 19.00 -1.69 -15.64
C ALA A 194 19.51 -0.87 -16.83
N GLN A 195 18.88 0.28 -17.13
CA GLN A 195 19.38 1.23 -18.12
C GLN A 195 20.81 1.72 -17.82
N ALA A 196 21.27 1.63 -16.57
CA ALA A 196 22.63 2.00 -16.19
C ALA A 196 23.62 0.81 -16.19
N ASN A 197 23.15 -0.44 -16.00
CA ASN A 197 23.99 -1.58 -15.61
C ASN A 197 23.80 -2.86 -16.46
N ASP A 198 23.03 -2.81 -17.55
CA ASP A 198 22.75 -3.93 -18.47
C ASP A 198 22.28 -5.23 -17.76
N ILE A 199 21.48 -5.07 -16.70
CA ILE A 199 20.89 -6.19 -15.97
C ILE A 199 19.65 -6.65 -16.73
N GLN A 200 19.58 -7.94 -17.10
CA GLN A 200 18.40 -8.54 -17.72
C GLN A 200 17.72 -9.52 -16.75
N PRO A 201 16.96 -9.03 -15.76
CA PRO A 201 16.29 -9.90 -14.80
C PRO A 201 15.12 -10.64 -15.46
N LEU A 202 15.04 -11.94 -15.18
CA LEU A 202 13.90 -12.78 -15.50
C LEU A 202 12.94 -12.83 -14.31
N PHE A 203 11.64 -12.86 -14.59
CA PHE A 203 10.60 -12.85 -13.56
C PHE A 203 9.76 -14.11 -13.65
N LEU A 204 9.56 -14.78 -12.51
CA LEU A 204 8.73 -15.98 -12.40
C LEU A 204 7.58 -15.76 -11.42
N LEU A 205 6.36 -15.68 -11.95
CA LEU A 205 5.14 -15.82 -11.17
C LEU A 205 4.82 -17.30 -10.98
N ALA A 206 5.22 -17.86 -9.84
CA ALA A 206 4.97 -19.26 -9.53
C ALA A 206 3.54 -19.40 -8.97
N GLN A 207 2.60 -19.84 -9.81
CA GLN A 207 1.19 -19.97 -9.45
C GLN A 207 0.99 -20.93 -8.26
N GLN A 208 0.41 -20.40 -7.19
CA GLN A 208 -0.07 -21.14 -6.04
C GLN A 208 -1.53 -21.54 -6.27
N THR A 209 -1.73 -22.84 -6.48
CA THR A 209 -3.05 -23.46 -6.46
C THR A 209 -3.37 -23.90 -5.03
N GLU A 210 -4.51 -24.54 -4.80
CA GLU A 210 -4.85 -25.10 -3.47
C GLU A 210 -3.79 -26.05 -2.92
N GLN A 211 -2.98 -26.64 -3.80
CA GLN A 211 -1.83 -27.45 -3.42
C GLN A 211 -0.56 -26.59 -3.30
N PRO A 212 0.07 -26.48 -2.11
CA PRO A 212 1.28 -25.68 -1.91
C PRO A 212 2.47 -26.14 -2.79
N ARG A 213 2.44 -27.38 -3.28
CA ARG A 213 3.47 -27.95 -4.14
C ARG A 213 3.51 -27.33 -5.54
N SER A 214 2.44 -26.69 -6.02
CA SER A 214 2.40 -26.13 -7.38
C SER A 214 3.47 -25.05 -7.60
N VAL A 215 3.74 -24.24 -6.57
CA VAL A 215 4.78 -23.21 -6.57
C VAL A 215 6.16 -23.84 -6.79
N THR A 216 6.48 -24.91 -6.04
CA THR A 216 7.76 -25.61 -6.16
C THR A 216 7.93 -26.34 -7.49
N VAL A 217 6.83 -26.81 -8.10
CA VAL A 217 6.85 -27.43 -9.43
C VAL A 217 7.15 -26.39 -10.52
N ALA A 218 6.52 -25.22 -10.45
CA ALA A 218 6.79 -24.12 -11.36
C ALA A 218 8.24 -23.63 -11.24
N LEU A 219 8.72 -23.43 -10.01
CA LEU A 219 10.11 -23.06 -9.75
C LEU A 219 11.09 -24.09 -10.31
N ARG A 220 10.87 -25.38 -10.05
CA ARG A 220 11.71 -26.46 -10.59
C ARG A 220 11.74 -26.45 -12.11
N ARG A 221 10.60 -26.23 -12.77
CA ARG A 221 10.53 -26.19 -14.24
C ARG A 221 11.35 -25.02 -14.79
N ALA A 222 11.25 -23.85 -14.17
CA ALA A 222 12.04 -22.68 -14.56
C ALA A 222 13.54 -22.92 -14.37
N LEU A 223 13.96 -23.44 -13.22
CA LEU A 223 15.38 -23.72 -12.95
C LEU A 223 15.99 -24.75 -13.91
N ASN A 224 15.20 -25.70 -14.41
CA ASN A 224 15.66 -26.68 -15.40
C ASN A 224 15.82 -26.12 -16.82
N GLN A 225 15.22 -24.95 -17.12
CA GLN A 225 15.22 -24.35 -18.45
C GLN A 225 16.24 -23.21 -18.59
N LEU A 226 16.78 -22.72 -17.48
CA LEU A 226 17.69 -21.58 -17.46
C LEU A 226 19.14 -22.04 -17.43
N ASP A 227 19.99 -21.28 -18.11
CA ASP A 227 21.43 -21.48 -18.09
C ASP A 227 22.03 -21.04 -16.74
N MET A 228 23.05 -21.78 -16.30
CA MET A 228 23.78 -21.53 -15.06
C MET A 228 25.12 -20.85 -15.37
N PRO A 229 25.68 -19.99 -14.47
CA PRO A 229 25.25 -19.71 -13.09
C PRO A 229 24.02 -18.78 -12.99
N LEU A 230 23.23 -18.99 -11.94
CA LEU A 230 21.95 -18.29 -11.74
C LEU A 230 21.83 -17.71 -10.33
N ASP A 231 21.50 -16.43 -10.24
CA ASP A 231 21.12 -15.75 -9.01
C ASP A 231 19.59 -15.77 -8.84
N LEU A 232 19.11 -16.63 -7.95
CA LEU A 232 17.70 -16.82 -7.63
C LEU A 232 17.27 -15.95 -6.44
N TRP A 233 16.41 -14.98 -6.68
CA TRP A 233 15.76 -14.16 -5.65
C TRP A 233 14.37 -14.69 -5.35
N LEU A 234 14.19 -15.27 -4.17
CA LEU A 234 12.88 -15.73 -3.70
C LEU A 234 12.19 -14.62 -2.90
N ILE A 235 11.01 -14.20 -3.35
CA ILE A 235 10.23 -13.14 -2.72
C ILE A 235 8.93 -13.72 -2.15
N ASN A 236 8.67 -13.48 -0.87
CA ASN A 236 7.48 -13.90 -0.13
C ASN A 236 7.19 -15.42 -0.20
N PHE A 237 8.22 -16.27 -0.20
CA PHE A 237 8.10 -17.74 -0.20
C PHE A 237 7.78 -18.36 1.17
N GLN A 238 7.29 -17.57 2.11
CA GLN A 238 7.11 -17.97 3.52
C GLN A 238 6.01 -19.02 3.70
N ASP A 239 4.98 -18.92 2.87
CA ASP A 239 3.81 -19.81 2.89
C ASP A 239 4.07 -21.12 2.12
N VAL A 240 5.26 -21.27 1.53
CA VAL A 240 5.67 -22.47 0.81
C VAL A 240 6.36 -23.43 1.80
N PRO A 241 5.96 -24.71 1.87
CA PRO A 241 6.58 -25.67 2.78
C PRO A 241 8.10 -25.77 2.58
N SER A 242 8.85 -25.50 3.64
CA SER A 242 10.32 -25.45 3.62
C SER A 242 10.95 -26.76 3.14
N SER A 243 10.37 -27.90 3.50
CA SER A 243 10.83 -29.24 3.07
C SER A 243 10.72 -29.44 1.56
N ALA A 244 9.67 -28.92 0.91
CA ALA A 244 9.49 -29.01 -0.53
C ALA A 244 10.41 -28.03 -1.26
N LEU A 245 10.56 -26.81 -0.74
CA LEU A 245 11.45 -25.79 -1.30
C LEU A 245 12.91 -26.23 -1.24
N ASN A 246 13.36 -26.73 -0.08
CA ASN A 246 14.75 -27.19 0.11
C ASN A 246 15.12 -28.33 -0.84
N LYS A 247 14.19 -29.26 -1.14
CA LYS A 247 14.42 -30.32 -2.14
C LYS A 247 14.70 -29.78 -3.54
N VAL A 248 14.02 -28.71 -3.95
CA VAL A 248 14.24 -28.07 -5.26
C VAL A 248 15.57 -27.32 -5.27
N LEU A 249 15.89 -26.60 -4.20
CA LEU A 249 17.13 -25.82 -4.08
C LEU A 249 18.37 -26.73 -4.03
N GLN A 250 18.34 -27.80 -3.23
CA GLN A 250 19.45 -28.76 -3.12
C GLN A 250 19.72 -29.47 -4.45
N ARG A 251 18.67 -29.83 -5.20
CA ARG A 251 18.81 -30.47 -6.51
C ARG A 251 19.58 -29.61 -7.51
N ASN A 252 19.42 -28.29 -7.44
CA ASN A 252 20.05 -27.32 -8.34
C ASN A 252 21.30 -26.67 -7.71
N GLN A 253 21.85 -27.27 -6.65
CA GLN A 253 23.04 -26.78 -5.93
C GLN A 253 22.94 -25.30 -5.52
N CYS A 254 21.73 -24.85 -5.16
CA CYS A 254 21.49 -23.48 -4.77
C CYS A 254 21.91 -23.25 -3.31
N THR A 255 22.89 -22.38 -3.10
CA THR A 255 23.37 -21.99 -1.76
C THR A 255 22.88 -20.60 -1.41
N ALA A 256 22.62 -20.34 -0.13
CA ALA A 256 22.17 -19.02 0.32
C ALA A 256 23.36 -18.29 0.99
N PRO A 257 24.01 -17.33 0.30
CA PRO A 257 25.17 -16.62 0.86
C PRO A 257 24.80 -15.71 2.06
N GLY A 258 23.51 -15.43 2.26
CA GLY A 258 23.03 -14.53 3.31
C GLY A 258 21.77 -15.00 4.05
N LYS A 259 21.37 -14.16 5.02
CA LYS A 259 20.12 -14.29 5.78
C LYS A 259 18.93 -13.73 4.98
N THR A 260 17.72 -14.13 5.36
CA THR A 260 16.49 -13.57 4.83
C THR A 260 16.38 -12.10 5.23
N GLN A 261 16.06 -11.24 4.27
CA GLN A 261 15.83 -9.81 4.49
C GLN A 261 14.34 -9.51 4.47
N SER A 262 13.92 -8.47 5.20
CA SER A 262 12.53 -8.04 5.27
C SER A 262 12.47 -6.51 5.22
N VAL A 263 11.64 -6.00 4.32
CA VAL A 263 11.31 -4.58 4.17
C VAL A 263 9.78 -4.49 4.06
N ASP A 264 9.17 -3.34 4.34
CA ASP A 264 7.73 -3.10 4.26
C ASP A 264 7.09 -3.80 3.04
N GLY A 265 6.32 -4.86 3.30
CA GLY A 265 5.61 -5.65 2.29
C GLY A 265 6.39 -6.77 1.58
N TYR A 266 7.68 -6.90 1.80
CA TYR A 266 8.56 -7.85 1.11
C TYR A 266 9.48 -8.60 2.09
N ARG A 267 9.41 -9.94 2.09
CA ARG A 267 10.47 -10.79 2.64
C ARG A 267 11.16 -11.49 1.50
N TYR A 268 12.48 -11.39 1.40
CA TYR A 268 13.21 -11.92 0.27
C TYR A 268 14.54 -12.54 0.68
N ARG A 269 15.02 -13.47 -0.15
CA ARG A 269 16.30 -14.16 0.07
C ARG A 269 16.96 -14.50 -1.26
N LEU A 270 18.26 -14.24 -1.33
CA LEU A 270 19.12 -14.62 -2.44
C LEU A 270 19.61 -16.07 -2.29
N TYR A 271 19.62 -16.78 -3.42
CA TYR A 271 20.23 -18.08 -3.61
C TYR A 271 21.10 -18.05 -4.86
N GLN A 272 22.32 -18.57 -4.77
CA GLN A 272 23.24 -18.71 -5.89
C GLN A 272 23.27 -20.17 -6.31
N CYS A 273 22.88 -20.45 -7.56
CA CYS A 273 22.79 -21.78 -8.11
C CYS A 273 23.91 -22.03 -9.13
N ALA A 274 24.54 -23.20 -9.05
CA ALA A 274 25.63 -23.62 -9.93
C ALA A 274 25.18 -24.76 -10.86
N LYS A 275 25.84 -24.89 -12.01
CA LYS A 275 25.62 -26.01 -12.93
C LYS A 275 26.07 -27.30 -12.23
N LYS A 276 25.21 -28.31 -12.20
CA LYS A 276 25.60 -29.66 -11.78
C LYS A 276 26.70 -30.13 -12.75
N ALA A 277 27.87 -30.50 -12.23
CA ALA A 277 28.84 -31.25 -13.01
C ALA A 277 28.15 -32.53 -13.50
N GLU A 278 28.09 -32.73 -14.81
CA GLU A 278 27.65 -34.00 -15.39
C GLU A 278 28.62 -35.09 -14.89
N GLU A 279 28.16 -35.93 -13.95
CA GLU A 279 28.79 -37.22 -13.73
C GLU A 279 28.50 -38.06 -14.97
N ASP A 280 29.55 -38.29 -15.76
CA ASP A 280 29.56 -39.13 -16.94
C ASP A 280 28.80 -40.45 -16.70
N GLN A 281 27.72 -40.65 -17.45
CA GLN A 281 27.16 -41.97 -17.69
C GLN A 281 28.10 -42.75 -18.62
N GLN A 282 29.26 -43.15 -18.10
CA GLN A 282 30.14 -44.16 -18.68
C GLN A 282 30.40 -45.24 -17.63
N THR A 283 29.38 -45.97 -17.21
CA THR A 283 29.56 -47.33 -16.67
C THR A 283 28.22 -48.06 -16.62
N GLN A 284 27.91 -48.79 -17.69
CA GLN A 284 27.20 -50.09 -17.73
C GLN A 284 26.57 -50.33 -19.12
N SER A 285 27.44 -50.60 -20.10
CA SER A 285 27.11 -51.48 -21.22
C SER A 285 28.39 -52.19 -21.65
N LYS A 286 28.90 -53.03 -20.74
CA LYS A 286 29.76 -54.17 -21.00
C LYS A 286 29.48 -55.17 -19.89
N GLY A 287 28.82 -56.26 -20.26
CA GLY A 287 28.35 -57.34 -19.41
C GLY A 287 27.37 -58.17 -20.21
#